data_AF-A0A0D8HNQ1-F1
#
_entry.id   AF-A0A0D8HNQ1-F1
#
_cell.length_a   1.000
_cell.length_b   1.000
_cell.length_c   1.000
_cell.angle_alpha   90.00
_cell.angle_beta   90.00
_cell.angle_gamma   90.00
#
_symmetry.space_group_name_H-M   'P 1'
#
loop_
_entity.id
_entity.type
_entity.pdbx_description
1 polymer ?
#
loop_
_entity_poly.entity_id
_entity_poly.type
_entity_poly.pdbx_seq_one_letter_code
_entity_poly.pdbx_strand_id
1 'polypeptide(L)'
;MNHQIAVDREGRTWVILGIGNTLKVHRLSGTAPVAVMDLAELVDMYGPLILAPTHSAVADEFASIIDTVDLVASDPETASVEQIRIVASVLRGILSCPTSETASDR
;
A
#
# COMPACT_ATOMS: atom_id res chain seq x y z
N MET A 1 -5.15 7.19 -14.94
CA MET A 1 -4.36 5.99 -15.35
C MET A 1 -4.21 5.13 -14.12
N ASN A 2 -4.75 3.91 -14.14
CA ASN A 2 -4.53 2.97 -13.04
C ASN A 2 -3.12 2.42 -13.20
N HIS A 3 -2.25 2.79 -12.26
CA HIS A 3 -0.92 2.23 -12.12
C HIS A 3 -0.96 1.25 -10.96
N GLN A 4 -0.25 0.14 -11.11
CA GLN A 4 -0.22 -0.91 -10.11
C GLN A 4 1.21 -1.04 -9.60
N ILE A 5 1.39 -1.02 -8.28
CA ILE A 5 2.72 -1.21 -7.68
C ILE A 5 2.94 -2.69 -7.40
N ALA A 6 4.15 -3.16 -7.66
CA ALA A 6 4.56 -4.53 -7.42
C ALA A 6 5.99 -4.58 -6.86
N VAL A 7 6.27 -5.63 -6.10
CA VAL A 7 7.60 -5.90 -5.53
C VAL A 7 8.03 -7.29 -5.96
N ASP A 8 9.28 -7.42 -6.41
CA ASP A 8 9.86 -8.72 -6.72
C ASP A 8 10.50 -9.40 -5.50
N ARG A 9 11.01 -10.62 -5.68
CA ARG A 9 11.59 -11.42 -4.60
C ARG A 9 12.81 -10.77 -3.92
N GLU A 10 13.52 -9.89 -4.61
CA GLU A 10 14.69 -9.20 -4.07
C GLU A 10 14.32 -7.82 -3.49
N GLY A 11 13.02 -7.51 -3.41
CA GLY A 11 12.53 -6.27 -2.82
C GLY A 11 12.59 -5.08 -3.78
N ARG A 12 12.85 -5.26 -5.08
CA ARG A 12 12.83 -4.13 -6.02
C ARG A 12 11.39 -3.74 -6.32
N THR A 13 11.13 -2.43 -6.33
CA THR A 13 9.79 -1.90 -6.60
C THR A 13 9.61 -1.56 -8.07
N TRP A 14 8.49 -2.00 -8.63
CA TRP A 14 8.09 -1.83 -10.02
C TRP A 14 6.70 -1.16 -10.08
N VAL A 15 6.53 -0.24 -11.02
CA VAL A 15 5.22 0.24 -11.45
C VAL A 15 4.82 -0.48 -12.73
N ILE A 16 3.62 -1.04 -12.74
CA ILE A 16 2.99 -1.68 -13.90
C ILE A 16 2.03 -0.68 -14.53
N LEU A 17 2.21 -0.45 -15.83
CA LEU A 17 1.48 0.51 -16.63
C LEU A 17 0.83 -0.18 -17.83
N GLY A 18 -0.47 0.01 -18.01
CA GLY A 18 -1.16 -0.37 -19.24
C GLY A 18 -0.91 0.65 -20.34
N ILE A 19 -0.32 0.20 -21.46
CA ILE A 19 -0.11 1.01 -22.67
C ILE A 19 -0.73 0.27 -23.87
N GLY A 20 -1.87 0.76 -24.34
CA GLY A 20 -2.67 0.05 -25.35
C GLY A 20 -3.10 -1.32 -24.85
N ASN A 21 -2.72 -2.38 -25.57
CA ASN A 21 -2.99 -3.77 -25.21
C ASN A 21 -1.78 -4.49 -24.58
N THR A 22 -0.80 -3.73 -24.10
CA THR A 22 0.45 -4.26 -23.50
C THR A 22 0.63 -3.74 -22.08
N LEU A 23 1.27 -4.56 -21.24
CA LEU A 23 1.67 -4.17 -19.89
C LEU A 23 3.17 -3.92 -19.88
N LYS A 24 3.53 -2.66 -19.63
CA LYS A 24 4.92 -2.24 -19.43
C LYS A 24 5.20 -2.08 -17.96
N VAL A 25 6.42 -2.37 -17.57
CA VAL A 25 6.89 -2.16 -16.20
C VAL A 25 8.02 -1.14 -16.21
N HIS A 26 8.02 -0.29 -15.19
CA HIS A 26 9.08 0.67 -14.94
C HIS A 26 9.55 0.51 -13.50
N ARG A 27 10.86 0.57 -13.28
CA ARG A 27 11.42 0.35 -11.95
C ARG A 27 11.47 1.66 -11.16
N LEU A 28 10.89 1.66 -9.96
CA LEU A 28 10.85 2.83 -9.09
C LEU A 28 12.05 2.92 -8.13
N SER A 29 12.58 1.78 -7.68
CA SER A 29 13.66 1.73 -6.69
C SER A 29 14.52 0.45 -6.85
N GLY A 30 15.76 0.49 -6.33
CA GLY A 30 16.72 -0.62 -6.35
C GLY A 30 17.98 -0.36 -7.19
N THR A 31 18.92 -1.32 -7.21
CA THR A 31 20.29 -1.13 -7.71
C THR A 31 20.57 -1.59 -9.15
N ALA A 32 19.66 -2.34 -9.78
CA ALA A 32 19.70 -2.65 -11.22
C ALA A 32 19.64 -1.38 -12.12
N PRO A 33 19.78 -1.48 -13.45
CA PRO A 33 19.57 -0.35 -14.36
C PRO A 33 18.08 0.07 -14.45
N VAL A 34 17.81 1.34 -14.76
CA VAL A 34 16.45 1.82 -15.06
C VAL A 34 15.99 1.18 -16.36
N ALA A 35 15.06 0.22 -16.27
CA ALA A 35 14.52 -0.47 -17.43
C ALA A 35 13.02 -0.22 -17.54
N VAL A 36 12.57 0.10 -18.76
CA VAL A 36 11.19 -0.07 -19.20
C VAL A 36 11.17 -1.36 -19.99
N MET A 37 10.43 -2.37 -19.54
CA MET A 37 10.35 -3.67 -20.20
C MET A 37 8.92 -4.21 -20.21
N ASP A 38 8.67 -5.31 -20.91
CA ASP A 38 7.38 -6.00 -20.86
C ASP A 38 7.20 -6.75 -19.53
N LEU A 39 5.96 -6.83 -19.04
CA LEU A 39 5.68 -7.55 -17.80
C LEU A 39 6.11 -9.03 -17.87
N ALA A 40 5.96 -9.67 -19.03
CA ALA A 40 6.39 -11.05 -19.22
C ALA A 40 7.91 -11.21 -19.09
N GLU A 41 8.68 -10.26 -19.63
CA GLU A 41 10.14 -10.24 -19.54
C GLU A 41 10.59 -10.05 -18.08
N LEU A 42 9.89 -9.19 -17.32
CA LEU A 42 10.16 -8.99 -15.90
C LEU A 42 9.97 -10.27 -15.08
N VAL A 43 8.88 -10.98 -15.33
CA VAL A 43 8.56 -12.22 -14.61
C VAL A 43 9.54 -13.34 -14.95
N ASP A 44 10.00 -13.41 -16.21
CA ASP A 44 11.02 -14.37 -16.63
C ASP A 44 12.38 -14.09 -15.93
N MET A 45 12.76 -12.82 -15.84
CA MET A 45 14.07 -12.41 -15.32
C MET A 45 14.16 -12.42 -13.78
N TYR A 46 13.11 -11.95 -13.10
CA TYR A 46 13.12 -11.77 -11.64
C TYR A 46 12.10 -12.63 -10.89
N GLY A 47 11.30 -13.40 -11.62
CA GLY A 47 10.26 -14.27 -11.08
C GLY A 47 8.92 -13.56 -10.81
N PRO A 48 7.98 -14.26 -10.15
CA PRO A 48 6.68 -13.73 -9.77
C PRO A 48 6.78 -12.49 -8.90
N LEU A 49 5.79 -11.62 -9.07
CA LEU A 49 5.68 -10.35 -8.37
C LEU A 49 4.59 -10.41 -7.30
N ILE A 50 4.82 -9.72 -6.19
CA ILE A 50 3.81 -9.46 -5.17
C ILE A 50 3.18 -8.11 -5.50
N LEU A 51 1.88 -8.12 -5.79
CA LEU A 51 1.13 -6.90 -6.08
C LEU A 51 0.78 -6.19 -4.76
N ALA A 52 1.12 -4.90 -4.66
CA ALA A 52 0.61 -4.07 -3.58
C ALA A 52 -0.91 -3.86 -3.76
N PRO A 53 -1.70 -3.68 -2.70
CA PRO A 53 -3.08 -3.26 -2.86
C PRO A 53 -3.15 -1.98 -3.71
N THR A 54 -4.07 -1.90 -4.68
CA THR A 54 -4.30 -0.65 -5.41
C THR A 54 -4.96 0.33 -4.44
N HIS A 55 -4.16 1.13 -3.73
CA HIS A 55 -4.60 2.02 -2.64
C HIS A 55 -5.49 3.20 -3.08
N SER A 56 -6.17 3.12 -4.23
CA SER A 56 -6.99 4.23 -4.73
C SER A 56 -8.29 4.41 -3.96
N ALA A 57 -8.91 3.35 -3.43
CA ALA A 57 -10.13 3.48 -2.62
C ALA A 57 -9.79 3.81 -1.15
N VAL A 58 -8.68 3.25 -0.66
CA VAL A 58 -8.32 3.35 0.76
C VAL A 58 -7.72 4.72 1.10
N ALA A 59 -7.09 5.41 0.15
CA ALA A 59 -6.53 6.74 0.40
C ALA A 59 -7.60 7.78 0.76
N ASP A 60 -8.76 7.76 0.07
CA ASP A 60 -9.88 8.67 0.36
C ASP A 60 -10.56 8.30 1.69
N GLU A 61 -10.69 7.00 1.99
CA GLU A 61 -11.21 6.53 3.27
C GLU A 61 -10.28 6.89 4.44
N PHE A 62 -8.95 6.77 4.26
CA PHE A 62 -7.98 7.19 5.27
C PHE A 62 -7.96 8.70 5.48
N ALA A 63 -8.13 9.50 4.43
CA ALA A 63 -8.23 10.95 4.57
C ALA A 63 -9.44 11.33 5.45
N SER A 64 -10.60 10.71 5.22
CA SER A 64 -11.79 10.92 6.07
C SER A 64 -11.59 10.47 7.52
N ILE A 65 -10.80 9.40 7.75
CA ILE A 65 -10.45 8.95 9.09
C ILE A 65 -9.51 9.95 9.77
N ILE A 66 -8.51 10.47 9.06
CA ILE A 66 -7.57 11.48 9.58
C ILE A 66 -8.32 12.76 9.95
N ASP A 67 -9.22 13.25 9.09
CA ASP A 67 -10.05 14.42 9.39
C ASP A 67 -10.89 14.21 10.66
N THR A 68 -11.41 12.99 10.86
CA THR A 68 -12.17 12.63 12.07
C THR A 68 -11.26 12.61 13.31
N VAL A 69 -10.06 12.05 13.20
CA VAL A 69 -9.07 12.04 14.30
C VAL A 69 -8.66 13.46 14.67
N ASP A 70 -8.34 14.29 13.69
CA ASP A 70 -7.89 15.68 13.91
C ASP A 70 -9.00 16.53 14.54
N LEU A 71 -10.25 16.35 14.12
CA LEU A 71 -11.40 16.99 14.73
C LEU A 71 -11.58 16.58 16.19
N VAL A 72 -11.56 15.27 16.49
CA VAL A 72 -11.70 14.75 17.86
C VAL A 72 -10.53 15.21 18.74
N ALA A 73 -9.32 15.28 18.20
CA ALA A 73 -8.14 15.75 18.94
C ALA A 73 -8.18 17.26 19.22
N SER A 74 -8.71 18.05 18.29
CA SER A 74 -8.77 19.51 18.41
C SER A 74 -9.89 19.98 19.33
N ASP A 75 -11.04 19.29 19.33
CA ASP A 75 -12.17 19.61 20.20
C ASP A 75 -12.88 18.33 20.70
N PRO A 76 -12.31 17.67 21.71
CA PRO A 76 -12.87 16.42 22.24
C PRO A 76 -14.20 16.62 22.97
N GLU A 77 -14.51 17.83 23.44
CA GLU A 77 -15.74 18.12 24.19
C GLU A 77 -16.96 18.22 23.27
N THR A 78 -16.76 18.58 22.00
CA THR A 78 -17.83 18.65 20.99
C THR A 78 -17.88 17.44 20.06
N ALA A 79 -16.90 16.54 20.15
CA ALA A 79 -16.87 15.30 19.39
C ALA A 79 -18.10 14.41 19.68
N SER A 80 -18.73 13.92 18.62
CA SER A 80 -19.83 12.98 18.76
C SER A 80 -19.34 11.59 19.20
N VAL A 81 -20.21 10.84 19.88
CA VAL A 81 -19.93 9.45 20.29
C VAL A 81 -19.51 8.58 19.11
N GLU A 82 -20.06 8.83 17.92
CA GLU A 82 -19.74 8.05 16.73
C GLU A 82 -18.32 8.35 16.22
N GLN A 83 -17.90 9.61 16.20
CA GLN A 83 -16.53 9.98 15.85
C GLN A 83 -15.52 9.36 16.84
N ILE A 84 -15.83 9.37 18.13
CA ILE A 84 -14.99 8.73 19.17
C ILE A 84 -14.90 7.21 18.94
N ARG A 85 -15.99 6.55 18.56
CA ARG A 85 -16.00 5.11 18.24
C ARG A 85 -15.16 4.77 17.02
N ILE A 86 -15.23 5.59 15.98
CA ILE A 86 -14.41 5.43 14.76
C ILE A 86 -12.92 5.49 15.13
N VAL A 87 -12.51 6.51 15.88
CA VAL A 87 -11.11 6.65 16.33
C VAL A 87 -10.68 5.44 17.18
N ALA A 88 -11.52 5.02 18.14
CA ALA A 88 -11.22 3.87 18.99
C ALA A 88 -11.10 2.56 18.20
N SER A 89 -11.94 2.36 17.18
CA SER A 89 -11.90 1.18 16.32
C SER A 89 -10.61 1.12 15.50
N VAL A 90 -10.19 2.25 14.93
CA VAL A 90 -8.94 2.35 14.16
C VAL A 90 -7.73 2.06 15.05
N LEU A 91 -7.66 2.67 16.24
CA LEU A 91 -6.57 2.42 17.19
C LEU A 91 -6.50 0.95 17.61
N ARG A 92 -7.66 0.31 17.86
CA ARG A 92 -7.72 -1.13 18.15
C ARG A 92 -7.21 -1.97 16.99
N GLY A 93 -7.56 -1.62 15.75
CA GLY A 93 -7.06 -2.31 14.56
C GLY A 93 -5.53 -2.26 14.45
N ILE A 94 -4.94 -1.08 14.69
CA ILE A 94 -3.49 -0.89 14.69
C ILE A 94 -2.82 -1.71 15.80
N LEU A 95 -3.35 -1.64 17.02
CA LEU A 95 -2.79 -2.33 18.19
C LEU A 95 -3.01 -3.85 18.18
N SER A 96 -4.04 -4.32 17.47
CA SER A 96 -4.36 -5.75 17.35
C SER A 96 -3.68 -6.41 16.14
N CYS A 97 -2.98 -5.64 15.29
CA CYS A 97 -2.22 -6.18 14.18
C CYS A 97 -1.02 -6.95 14.75
N PRO A 98 -0.95 -8.29 14.63
CA PRO A 98 0.22 -9.02 15.06
C PRO A 98 1.38 -8.59 14.18
N THR A 99 2.33 -7.85 14.75
CA THR A 99 3.66 -7.69 14.16
C THR A 99 4.22 -9.09 13.96
N SER A 100 4.28 -9.54 12.70
CA SER A 100 4.87 -10.81 12.31
C SER A 100 6.39 -10.70 12.47
N GLU A 101 6.84 -10.63 13.73
CA GLU A 101 8.23 -10.64 14.12
C GLU A 101 8.36 -11.80 15.11
N THR A 102 8.39 -13.02 14.57
CA THR A 102 8.96 -14.26 15.14
C THR A 102 8.59 -15.43 14.22
N ALA A 103 9.28 -15.53 13.09
CA ALA A 103 9.38 -16.78 12.33
C ALA A 103 10.83 -16.96 11.86
N SER A 104 11.74 -17.05 12.84
CA SER A 104 13.08 -17.57 12.65
C SER A 104 13.47 -18.35 13.89
N ASP A 105 12.83 -19.51 14.07
CA ASP A 105 13.45 -20.62 14.76
C ASP A 105 12.72 -21.92 14.36
N ARG A 106 13.25 -22.59 13.34
CA ARG A 106 13.25 -24.06 13.17
C ARG A 106 14.05 -24.46 11.94
#